data_AF-A0A535SR57-F1
#
_entry.id   AF-A0A535SR57-F1
#
_cell.length_a   1.000
_cell.length_b   1.000
_cell.length_c   1.000
_cell.angle_alpha   90.00
_cell.angle_beta   90.00
_cell.angle_gamma   90.00
#
_symmetry.space_group_name_H-M   'P 1'
#
loop_
_entity.id
_entity.type
_entity.pdbx_description
1 polymer ?
#
loop_
_entity_poly.entity_id
_entity_poly.type
_entity_poly.pdbx_seq_one_letter_code
_entity_poly.pdbx_strand_id
1 'polypeptide(L)'
;MAKGFSRRLFGFACAAFVSLVPAVSQVAPAQAAGTGTLFAITGINQSVLSRLDPATGVVSPIEDLAGPNQGQLGTLTGDPATHRLFTVRTSVTFV
;
A
#
# COMPACT_ATOMS: atom_id res chain seq x y z
N MET A 1 44.62 -0.18 34.45
CA MET A 1 44.04 0.76 33.47
C MET A 1 43.07 0.14 32.44
N ALA A 2 42.68 -1.15 32.52
CA ALA A 2 41.86 -1.80 31.49
C ALA A 2 40.32 -1.60 31.59
N LYS A 3 39.79 -1.25 32.77
CA LYS A 3 38.32 -1.16 33.04
C LYS A 3 37.59 -0.06 32.25
N GLY A 4 38.27 1.05 31.94
CA GLY A 4 37.67 2.16 31.18
C GLY A 4 37.47 1.84 29.69
N PHE A 5 38.40 1.06 29.12
CA PHE A 5 38.36 0.65 27.72
C PHE A 5 37.24 -0.36 27.45
N SER A 6 37.04 -1.34 28.35
CA SER A 6 35.97 -2.35 28.22
C SER A 6 34.56 -1.74 28.30
N ARG A 7 34.34 -0.76 29.19
CA ARG A 7 33.05 -0.06 29.32
C ARG A 7 32.72 0.78 28.09
N ARG A 8 33.74 1.42 27.49
CA ARG A 8 33.58 2.19 26.26
C ARG A 8 33.29 1.27 25.07
N LEU A 9 33.99 0.14 24.97
CA LEU A 9 33.77 -0.84 23.91
C LEU A 9 32.34 -1.42 23.96
N PHE A 10 31.84 -1.73 25.15
CA PHE A 10 30.47 -2.21 25.35
C PHE A 10 29.42 -1.16 24.98
N GLY A 11 29.64 0.11 25.38
CA GLY A 11 28.76 1.21 25.00
C GLY A 11 28.68 1.44 23.49
N PHE A 12 29.83 1.35 22.78
CA PHE A 12 29.87 1.41 21.32
C PHE A 12 29.11 0.25 20.66
N ALA A 13 29.27 -0.97 21.18
CA ALA A 13 28.54 -2.12 20.66
C ALA A 13 27.01 -1.94 20.81
N CYS A 14 26.54 -1.48 21.97
CA CYS A 14 25.11 -1.20 22.17
C CYS A 14 24.60 -0.08 21.24
N ALA A 15 25.35 1.02 21.09
CA ALA A 15 24.96 2.11 20.20
C ALA A 15 24.89 1.64 18.73
N ALA A 16 25.82 0.81 18.29
CA ALA A 16 25.80 0.21 16.96
C ALA A 16 24.55 -0.68 16.78
N PHE A 17 24.22 -1.52 17.75
CA PHE A 17 23.03 -2.38 17.69
C PHE A 17 21.73 -1.57 17.65
N VAL A 18 21.59 -0.56 18.52
CA VAL A 18 20.40 0.30 18.56
C VAL A 18 20.24 1.08 17.25
N SER A 19 21.34 1.52 16.64
CA SER A 19 21.31 2.22 15.34
C SER A 19 20.82 1.35 14.18
N LEU A 20 20.94 0.01 14.28
CA LEU A 20 20.44 -0.92 13.27
C LEU A 20 18.95 -1.24 13.42
N VAL A 21 18.33 -0.98 14.57
CA VAL A 21 16.92 -1.34 14.85
C VAL A 21 15.94 -0.78 13.82
N PRO A 22 16.01 0.51 13.39
CA PRO A 22 15.11 1.03 12.39
C PRO A 22 15.23 0.35 11.03
N ALA A 23 16.44 -0.09 10.66
CA ALA A 23 16.70 -0.76 9.39
C ALA A 23 16.12 -2.19 9.37
N VAL A 24 16.15 -2.90 10.50
CA VAL A 24 15.55 -4.24 10.62
C VAL A 24 14.06 -4.22 10.97
N SER A 25 13.56 -3.10 11.50
CA SER A 25 12.15 -2.90 11.84
C SER A 25 11.34 -2.25 10.72
N GLN A 26 11.95 -2.03 9.54
CA GLN A 26 11.16 -1.56 8.40
C GLN A 26 10.13 -2.64 8.07
N VAL A 27 8.86 -2.24 8.06
CA VAL A 27 7.79 -3.05 7.50
C VAL A 27 8.23 -3.38 6.09
N ALA A 28 8.46 -4.67 5.82
CA ALA A 28 8.78 -5.11 4.47
C ALA A 28 7.70 -4.52 3.55
N PRO A 29 8.06 -3.79 2.47
CA PRO A 29 7.06 -3.34 1.53
C PRO A 29 6.30 -4.58 1.10
N ALA A 30 4.98 -4.59 1.30
CA ALA A 30 4.13 -5.61 0.74
C ALA A 30 4.24 -5.46 -0.78
N GLN A 31 5.20 -6.16 -1.36
CA GLN A 31 5.39 -6.22 -2.80
C GLN A 31 4.13 -6.87 -3.33
N ALA A 32 3.26 -6.06 -3.93
CA ALA A 32 2.32 -6.58 -4.90
C ALA A 32 3.13 -7.45 -5.87
N ALA A 33 2.62 -8.65 -6.19
CA ALA A 33 3.33 -9.59 -7.06
C ALA A 33 3.93 -8.82 -8.25
N GLY A 34 5.25 -8.87 -8.45
CA GLY A 34 5.95 -8.01 -9.41
C GLY A 34 5.53 -8.19 -10.88
N THR A 35 4.67 -9.16 -11.15
CA THR A 35 4.04 -9.44 -12.45
C THR A 35 2.57 -9.04 -12.53
N GLY A 36 1.96 -8.63 -11.41
CA GLY A 36 0.55 -8.29 -11.31
C GLY A 36 0.28 -6.80 -11.55
N THR A 37 -0.90 -6.48 -12.10
CA THR A 37 -1.37 -5.10 -12.20
C THR A 37 -2.02 -4.69 -10.88
N LEU A 38 -1.65 -3.53 -10.33
CA LEU A 38 -2.36 -2.95 -9.19
C LEU A 38 -3.59 -2.17 -9.66
N PHE A 39 -4.72 -2.44 -9.01
CA PHE A 39 -5.96 -1.73 -9.21
C PHE A 39 -6.32 -0.97 -7.95
N ALA A 40 -6.88 0.22 -8.12
CA ALA A 40 -7.30 1.09 -7.05
C ALA A 40 -8.69 1.67 -7.35
N ILE A 41 -9.44 1.95 -6.30
CA ILE A 41 -10.66 2.75 -6.38
C ILE A 41 -10.28 4.19 -6.04
N THR A 42 -10.64 5.12 -6.92
CA THR A 42 -10.19 6.50 -6.92
C THR A 42 -11.32 7.43 -7.36
N GLY A 43 -11.01 8.71 -7.58
CA GLY A 43 -11.99 9.71 -8.00
C GLY A 43 -12.84 10.22 -6.84
N ILE A 44 -13.64 11.26 -7.13
CA ILE A 44 -14.58 11.82 -6.18
C ILE A 44 -15.64 10.75 -5.87
N ASN A 45 -15.99 10.58 -4.59
CA ASN A 45 -16.92 9.54 -4.12
C ASN A 45 -16.48 8.10 -4.42
N GLN A 46 -15.18 7.85 -4.64
CA GLN A 46 -14.64 6.49 -4.85
C GLN A 46 -15.37 5.75 -5.99
N SER A 47 -15.60 6.42 -7.12
CA SER A 47 -16.35 5.85 -8.24
C SER A 47 -15.49 5.31 -9.37
N VAL A 48 -14.21 5.69 -9.43
CA VAL A 48 -13.34 5.43 -10.58
C VAL A 48 -12.44 4.25 -10.31
N LEU A 49 -12.54 3.20 -11.12
CA LEU A 49 -11.56 2.14 -11.18
C LEU A 49 -10.31 2.65 -11.92
N SER A 50 -9.16 2.54 -11.28
CA SER A 50 -7.88 3.01 -11.82
C SER A 50 -6.80 1.93 -11.74
N ARG A 51 -5.82 2.01 -12.64
CA ARG A 51 -4.54 1.32 -12.53
C ARG A 51 -3.58 2.16 -11.70
N LEU A 52 -2.82 1.51 -10.83
CA LEU A 52 -1.72 2.12 -10.09
C LEU A 52 -0.39 1.52 -10.54
N ASP A 53 0.58 2.36 -10.88
CA ASP A 53 1.97 1.91 -11.05
C ASP A 53 2.66 1.87 -9.69
N PRO A 54 3.07 0.69 -9.18
CA PRO A 54 3.75 0.58 -7.88
C PRO A 54 5.14 1.22 -7.86
N ALA A 55 5.81 1.37 -9.00
CA ALA A 55 7.18 1.91 -9.06
C ALA A 55 7.17 3.45 -9.03
N THR A 56 6.20 4.06 -9.70
CA THR A 56 6.14 5.53 -9.85
C THR A 56 5.03 6.18 -9.04
N GLY A 57 4.05 5.41 -8.56
CA GLY A 57 2.84 5.92 -7.91
C GLY A 57 1.83 6.55 -8.87
N VAL A 58 2.06 6.47 -10.19
CA VAL A 58 1.16 7.05 -11.19
C VAL A 58 -0.19 6.31 -11.19
N VAL A 59 -1.27 7.08 -11.09
CA VAL A 59 -2.65 6.59 -11.16
C VAL A 59 -3.22 6.89 -12.53
N SER A 60 -3.68 5.86 -13.24
CA SER A 60 -4.30 5.97 -14.56
C SER A 60 -5.75 5.49 -14.51
N PRO A 61 -6.76 6.36 -14.76
CA PRO A 61 -8.15 5.96 -14.81
C PRO A 61 -8.40 4.86 -15.84
N ILE A 62 -9.23 3.88 -15.49
CA ILE A 62 -9.72 2.84 -16.39
C ILE A 62 -11.17 3.13 -16.77
N GLU A 63 -12.04 3.26 -15.75
CA GLU A 63 -13.49 3.43 -15.96
C GLU A 63 -14.13 4.14 -14.76
N ASP A 64 -15.11 5.02 -15.02
CA ASP A 64 -15.98 5.57 -13.98
C ASP A 64 -17.22 4.70 -13.79
N LEU A 65 -17.32 4.07 -12.63
CA LEU A 65 -18.39 3.15 -12.27
C LEU A 65 -19.47 3.83 -11.42
N ALA A 66 -19.48 5.17 -11.34
CA ALA A 66 -20.48 5.95 -10.61
C ALA A 66 -21.91 5.59 -11.03
N GLY A 67 -22.19 5.48 -12.33
CA GLY A 67 -23.53 5.27 -12.87
C GLY A 67 -24.57 6.35 -12.45
N PRO A 68 -25.87 6.12 -12.69
CA PRO A 68 -26.89 7.19 -12.62
C PRO A 68 -27.15 7.81 -11.22
N ASN A 69 -26.77 7.11 -10.15
CA ASN A 69 -27.02 7.55 -8.76
C ASN A 69 -25.71 7.82 -7.99
N GLN A 70 -24.65 8.22 -8.70
CA GLN A 70 -23.34 8.52 -8.10
C GLN A 70 -22.88 7.44 -7.09
N GLY A 71 -22.92 6.19 -7.55
CA GLY A 71 -22.59 5.03 -6.73
C GLY A 71 -21.13 5.04 -6.31
N GLN A 72 -20.92 4.77 -5.03
CA GLN A 72 -19.61 4.61 -4.43
C GLN A 72 -19.18 3.14 -4.51
N LEU A 73 -17.94 2.88 -4.91
CA LEU A 73 -17.37 1.54 -4.92
C LEU A 73 -16.78 1.20 -3.55
N GLY A 74 -17.10 0.01 -3.05
CA GLY A 74 -16.58 -0.54 -1.81
C GLY A 74 -15.51 -1.60 -2.07
N THR A 75 -15.54 -2.69 -1.30
CA THR A 75 -14.57 -3.79 -1.39
C THR A 75 -14.34 -4.23 -2.83
N LEU A 76 -13.06 -4.32 -3.23
CA LEU A 76 -12.61 -4.81 -4.53
C LEU A 76 -11.98 -6.20 -4.37
N THR A 77 -12.37 -7.14 -5.21
CA THR A 77 -11.74 -8.46 -5.33
C THR A 77 -11.47 -8.80 -6.78
N GLY A 78 -10.55 -9.72 -7.04
CA GLY A 78 -10.14 -10.12 -8.38
C GLY A 78 -10.13 -11.64 -8.55
N ASP A 79 -10.53 -12.09 -9.73
CA ASP A 79 -10.31 -13.44 -10.21
C ASP A 79 -9.23 -13.40 -11.32
N PRO A 80 -8.00 -13.86 -11.02
CA PRO A 80 -6.92 -13.86 -11.99
C PRO A 80 -7.11 -14.89 -13.10
N ALA A 81 -7.88 -15.97 -12.87
CA ALA A 81 -8.07 -17.02 -13.88
C ALA A 81 -8.97 -16.54 -15.03
N THR A 82 -9.96 -15.70 -14.73
CA THR A 82 -10.88 -15.15 -15.73
C THR A 82 -10.63 -13.69 -16.08
N HIS A 83 -9.58 -13.08 -15.51
CA HIS A 83 -9.26 -11.66 -15.66
C HIS A 83 -10.43 -10.73 -15.29
N ARG A 84 -11.12 -11.03 -14.18
CA ARG A 84 -12.28 -10.26 -13.73
C ARG A 84 -12.02 -9.55 -12.41
N LEU A 85 -12.58 -8.36 -12.29
CA LEU A 85 -12.65 -7.61 -11.03
C LEU A 85 -14.12 -7.49 -10.62
N PHE A 86 -14.36 -7.67 -9.33
CA PHE A 86 -15.68 -7.52 -8.73
C PHE A 86 -15.61 -6.50 -7.61
N THR A 87 -16.60 -5.63 -7.56
CA THR A 87 -16.75 -4.63 -6.51
C THR A 87 -18.20 -4.45 -6.13
N VAL A 88 -18.44 -4.06 -4.88
CA VAL A 88 -19.77 -3.69 -4.41
C VAL A 88 -19.98 -2.21 -4.71
N ARG A 89 -20.97 -1.90 -5.57
CA ARG A 89 -21.41 -0.53 -5.83
C ARG A 89 -22.61 -0.19 -4.95
N THR A 90 -22.46 0.80 -4.08
CA THR A 90 -23.54 1.29 -3.22
C THR A 90 -24.04 2.63 -3.76
N SER A 91 -25.34 2.76 -3.99
CA SER A 91 -25.91 4.05 -4.42
C SER A 91 -25.90 5.02 -3.25
N VAL A 92 -25.43 6.24 -3.47
CA VAL A 92 -25.44 7.30 -2.46
C VAL A 92 -26.44 8.36 -2.90
N THR A 93 -27.47 8.57 -2.09
CA THR A 93 -28.38 9.71 -2.27
C THR A 93 -28.00 10.75 -1.22
N PHE A 94 -27.43 11.86 -1.66
CA PHE A 94 -27.20 13.01 -0.80
C PHE A 94 -28.55 13.72 -0.62
N VAL A 95 -29.04 13.75 0.63
CA VAL A 95 -30.24 14.49 1.04
C VAL A 95 -29.82 15.83 1.62
#